data_AF-A0A6V7PP51-F1
#
_entry.id   AF-A0A6V7PP51-F1
#
_cell.length_a   1.000
_cell.length_b   1.000
_cell.length_c   1.000
_cell.angle_alpha   90.00
_cell.angle_beta   90.00
_cell.angle_gamma   90.00
#
_symmetry.space_group_name_H-M   'P 1'
#
loop_
_entity.id
_entity.type
_entity.pdbx_description
1 polymer ?
#
loop_
_entity_poly.entity_id
_entity_poly.type
_entity_poly.pdbx_seq_one_letter_code
_entity_poly.pdbx_strand_id
1 'polypeptide(L)'
;MAATSMKLLHDFIFLLIFSLSSFPKLNISAAATDTLFRGQTLSGDQTLVSRYGNFELGFFSPGSSHRYYLAIWYKKVSVRTTAWVANRDKPLSNPSSSLLKLTTTGKLVLLQTAPNTTVIWSSESASSAAIAVLGDDGNLVIKDGNSSSQTTYWQSFDHPTNTYLPGAKLGYDKFAGINRFLTSWRSSDDPSPGFSLSR
;
A
#
# COMPACT_ATOMS: atom_id res chain seq x y z
N MET A 1 -4.24 -63.36 -13.67
CA MET A 1 -4.99 -62.61 -12.63
C MET A 1 -4.18 -61.44 -12.04
N ALA A 2 -2.89 -61.64 -11.67
CA ALA A 2 -2.04 -60.58 -11.10
C ALA A 2 -1.77 -59.38 -12.04
N ALA A 3 -1.54 -59.61 -13.34
CA ALA A 3 -1.22 -58.53 -14.29
C ALA A 3 -2.39 -57.53 -14.51
N THR A 4 -3.64 -58.01 -14.48
CA THR A 4 -4.85 -57.17 -14.57
C THR A 4 -5.02 -56.32 -13.31
N SER A 5 -4.70 -56.87 -12.14
CA SER A 5 -4.75 -56.15 -10.86
C SER A 5 -3.74 -54.99 -10.80
N MET A 6 -2.55 -55.16 -11.37
CA MET A 6 -1.54 -54.10 -11.39
C MET A 6 -1.91 -52.93 -12.31
N LYS A 7 -2.60 -53.19 -13.44
CA LYS A 7 -3.09 -52.13 -14.34
C LYS A 7 -4.18 -51.28 -13.70
N LEU A 8 -5.15 -51.92 -13.06
CA LEU A 8 -6.23 -51.23 -12.33
C LEU A 8 -5.70 -50.31 -11.22
N LEU A 9 -4.63 -50.72 -10.53
CA LEU A 9 -3.98 -49.90 -9.51
C LEU A 9 -3.30 -48.66 -10.12
N HIS A 10 -2.62 -48.80 -11.25
CA HIS A 10 -1.98 -47.67 -11.93
C HIS A 10 -3.01 -46.66 -12.45
N ASP A 11 -4.10 -47.13 -13.08
CA ASP A 11 -5.15 -46.28 -13.60
C ASP A 11 -5.86 -45.51 -12.47
N PHE A 12 -6.08 -46.17 -11.33
CA PHE A 12 -6.64 -45.53 -10.13
C PHE A 12 -5.73 -44.43 -9.56
N ILE A 13 -4.42 -44.68 -9.47
CA ILE A 13 -3.44 -43.68 -9.01
C ILE A 13 -3.38 -42.50 -9.98
N PHE A 14 -3.42 -42.76 -11.29
CA PHE A 14 -3.38 -41.70 -12.31
C PHE A 14 -4.62 -40.79 -12.24
N LEU A 15 -5.81 -41.37 -12.07
CA LEU A 15 -7.06 -40.64 -11.86
C LEU A 15 -7.05 -39.83 -10.57
N LEU A 16 -6.46 -40.37 -9.49
CA LEU A 16 -6.31 -39.65 -8.22
C LEU A 16 -5.44 -38.40 -8.40
N ILE A 17 -4.28 -38.51 -9.06
CA ILE A 17 -3.36 -37.39 -9.30
C ILE A 17 -4.01 -36.31 -10.18
N PHE A 18 -4.73 -36.70 -11.24
CA PHE A 18 -5.43 -35.77 -12.13
C PHE A 18 -6.61 -35.05 -11.43
N SER A 19 -7.27 -35.73 -10.50
CA SER A 19 -8.32 -35.11 -9.67
C SER A 19 -7.75 -34.08 -8.68
N LEU A 20 -6.56 -34.34 -8.11
CA LEU A 20 -5.91 -33.41 -7.18
C LEU A 20 -5.34 -32.14 -7.85
N SER A 21 -4.97 -32.20 -9.13
CA SER A 21 -4.50 -31.01 -9.88
C SER A 21 -5.65 -30.13 -10.39
N SER A 22 -6.89 -30.62 -10.37
CA SER A 22 -8.08 -29.94 -10.89
C SER A 22 -8.86 -29.14 -9.84
N PHE A 23 -8.41 -29.10 -8.59
CA PHE A 23 -9.03 -28.25 -7.58
C PHE A 23 -8.67 -26.77 -7.83
N PRO A 24 -9.66 -25.88 -8.07
CA PRO A 24 -9.38 -24.46 -8.13
C PRO A 24 -8.78 -24.04 -6.79
N LYS A 25 -7.60 -23.42 -6.83
CA LYS A 25 -7.00 -22.81 -5.63
C LYS A 25 -7.99 -21.74 -5.13
N LEU A 26 -8.67 -22.03 -4.03
CA LEU A 26 -9.47 -21.06 -3.29
C LEU A 26 -8.50 -20.01 -2.73
N ASN A 27 -8.30 -18.93 -3.48
CA ASN A 27 -7.68 -17.71 -2.97
C ASN A 27 -8.67 -17.07 -2.00
N ILE A 28 -8.66 -17.53 -0.75
CA ILE A 28 -9.37 -16.87 0.34
C ILE A 28 -8.64 -15.54 0.56
N SER A 29 -9.12 -14.49 -0.12
CA SER A 29 -8.70 -13.13 0.14
C SER A 29 -9.18 -12.78 1.55
N ALA A 30 -8.24 -12.64 2.49
CA ALA A 30 -8.54 -12.09 3.80
C ALA A 30 -9.27 -10.75 3.61
N ALA A 31 -10.31 -10.49 4.40
CA ALA A 31 -11.05 -9.24 4.32
C ALA A 31 -10.06 -8.06 4.39
N ALA A 32 -10.09 -7.21 3.36
CA ALA A 32 -9.21 -6.05 3.31
C ALA A 32 -9.52 -5.13 4.51
N THR A 33 -8.48 -4.75 5.24
CA THR A 33 -8.55 -3.88 6.42
C THR A 33 -8.19 -2.45 6.03
N ASP A 34 -8.75 -1.47 6.71
CA ASP A 34 -8.37 -0.06 6.60
C ASP A 34 -7.17 0.27 7.50
N THR A 35 -6.81 -0.64 8.40
CA THR A 35 -5.87 -0.41 9.50
C THR A 35 -4.66 -1.35 9.40
N LEU A 36 -3.47 -0.78 9.52
CA LEU A 36 -2.19 -1.47 9.69
C LEU A 36 -1.73 -1.33 11.14
N PHE A 37 -1.69 -2.45 11.84
CA PHE A 37 -1.22 -2.51 13.23
C PHE A 37 0.30 -2.65 13.33
N ARG A 38 0.83 -2.42 14.53
CA ARG A 38 2.26 -2.58 14.83
C ARG A 38 2.73 -4.00 14.53
N GLY A 39 3.89 -4.11 13.89
CA GLY A 39 4.47 -5.39 13.50
C GLY A 39 3.83 -6.04 12.28
N GLN A 40 2.67 -5.55 11.82
CA GLN A 40 2.11 -5.94 10.54
C GLN A 40 2.82 -5.24 9.39
N THR A 41 2.73 -5.87 8.22
CA THR A 41 3.39 -5.42 7.00
C THR A 41 2.47 -5.59 5.80
N LEU A 42 2.71 -4.80 4.75
CA LEU A 42 2.19 -5.04 3.41
C LEU A 42 3.36 -5.29 2.46
N SER A 43 3.26 -6.33 1.64
CA SER A 43 4.18 -6.61 0.52
C SER A 43 3.42 -7.08 -0.72
N GLY A 44 4.08 -7.03 -1.87
CA GLY A 44 3.54 -7.58 -3.11
C GLY A 44 2.21 -6.92 -3.52
N ASP A 45 1.16 -7.73 -3.59
CA ASP A 45 -0.20 -7.35 -3.98
C ASP A 45 -1.12 -7.02 -2.80
N GLN A 46 -0.61 -7.05 -1.57
CA GLN A 46 -1.39 -6.70 -0.38
C GLN A 46 -1.72 -5.20 -0.34
N THR A 47 -2.95 -4.89 0.06
CA THR A 47 -3.46 -3.51 0.15
C THR A 47 -4.17 -3.24 1.47
N LEU A 48 -4.29 -1.96 1.83
CA LEU A 48 -5.31 -1.48 2.76
C LEU A 48 -6.46 -0.89 1.95
N VAL A 49 -7.69 -1.14 2.38
CA VAL A 49 -8.88 -0.60 1.76
C VAL A 49 -9.63 0.20 2.80
N SER A 50 -9.99 1.45 2.49
CA SER A 50 -10.76 2.29 3.40
C SER A 50 -12.10 1.63 3.75
N ARG A 51 -12.68 1.96 4.91
CA ARG A 51 -13.84 1.26 5.47
C ARG A 51 -15.03 1.10 4.50
N TYR A 52 -15.34 2.10 3.69
CA TYR A 52 -16.40 2.06 2.67
C TYR A 52 -15.88 1.77 1.25
N GLY A 53 -14.60 1.41 1.12
CA GLY A 53 -13.96 1.04 -0.12
C GLY A 53 -13.84 2.18 -1.12
N ASN A 54 -13.78 3.44 -0.66
CA ASN A 54 -13.58 4.59 -1.53
C ASN A 54 -12.11 4.70 -2.00
N PHE A 55 -11.18 4.42 -1.10
CA PHE A 55 -9.74 4.50 -1.34
C PHE A 55 -9.05 3.18 -1.02
N GLU A 56 -7.91 2.98 -1.66
CA GLU A 56 -7.06 1.82 -1.45
C GLU A 56 -5.58 2.23 -1.51
N LEU A 57 -4.80 1.71 -0.57
CA LEU A 57 -3.35 1.92 -0.45
C LEU A 57 -2.63 0.63 -0.82
N GLY A 58 -1.64 0.71 -1.69
CA GLY A 58 -0.77 -0.42 -2.01
C GLY A 58 0.36 -0.05 -2.97
N PHE A 59 1.03 -1.07 -3.50
CA PHE A 59 2.08 -0.90 -4.50
C PHE A 59 1.48 -0.74 -5.90
N PHE A 60 1.98 0.24 -6.66
CA PHE A 60 1.51 0.52 -8.02
C PHE A 60 2.68 0.85 -8.95
N SER A 61 2.48 0.63 -10.26
CA SER A 61 3.33 1.17 -11.33
C SER A 61 2.49 2.01 -12.29
N PRO A 62 2.90 3.25 -12.62
CA PRO A 62 2.20 4.11 -13.58
C PRO A 62 2.48 3.70 -15.03
N GLY A 63 1.44 3.64 -15.86
CA GLY A 63 1.55 3.42 -17.30
C GLY A 63 2.36 2.16 -17.66
N SER A 64 3.37 2.32 -18.52
CA SER A 64 4.32 1.27 -18.91
C SER A 64 5.61 1.29 -18.09
N SER A 65 5.65 1.99 -16.95
CA SER A 65 6.84 2.07 -16.11
C SER A 65 7.19 0.73 -15.48
N HIS A 66 8.48 0.49 -15.28
CA HIS A 66 9.01 -0.63 -14.48
C HIS A 66 9.40 -0.20 -13.06
N ARG A 67 8.96 0.99 -12.63
CA ARG A 67 9.21 1.57 -11.32
C ARG A 67 7.97 1.45 -10.46
N TYR A 68 8.14 1.07 -9.20
CA TYR A 68 7.04 0.87 -8.29
C TYR A 68 7.02 1.90 -7.17
N TYR A 69 5.82 2.21 -6.72
CA TYR A 69 5.57 3.22 -5.71
C TYR A 69 4.48 2.74 -4.77
N LEU A 70 4.55 3.19 -3.52
CA LEU A 70 3.44 3.09 -2.58
C LEU A 70 2.50 4.27 -2.82
N ALA A 71 1.23 3.99 -3.09
CA ALA A 71 0.25 5.02 -3.42
C ALA A 71 -1.14 4.72 -2.89
N ILE A 72 -1.93 5.80 -2.80
CA ILE A 72 -3.37 5.76 -2.55
C ILE A 72 -4.07 6.07 -3.87
N TRP A 73 -5.09 5.30 -4.22
CA TRP A 73 -5.92 5.54 -5.40
C TRP A 73 -7.41 5.38 -5.08
N TYR A 74 -8.26 5.91 -5.96
CA TYR A 74 -9.70 5.69 -5.90
C TYR A 74 -10.03 4.26 -6.30
N LYS A 75 -10.57 3.47 -5.37
CA LYS A 75 -10.81 2.02 -5.58
C LYS A 75 -11.97 1.74 -6.54
N LYS A 76 -13.00 2.60 -6.51
CA LYS A 76 -14.23 2.44 -7.31
C LYS A 76 -14.12 2.98 -8.74
N VAL A 77 -12.98 3.58 -9.11
CA VAL A 77 -12.73 4.09 -10.46
C VAL A 77 -11.98 3.01 -11.25
N SER A 78 -12.50 2.66 -12.42
CA SER A 78 -11.94 1.59 -13.27
C SER A 78 -10.52 1.93 -13.77
N VAL A 79 -10.31 3.18 -14.15
CA VAL A 79 -8.98 3.71 -14.47
C VAL A 79 -8.27 4.01 -13.16
N ARG A 80 -7.02 3.52 -13.01
CA ARG A 80 -6.24 3.71 -11.78
C ARG A 80 -5.87 5.19 -11.59
N THR A 81 -6.69 5.92 -10.87
CA THR A 81 -6.47 7.34 -10.55
C THR A 81 -5.81 7.47 -9.17
N THR A 82 -4.54 7.84 -9.15
CA THR A 82 -3.76 8.03 -7.92
C THR A 82 -4.10 9.35 -7.26
N ALA A 83 -4.33 9.32 -5.95
CA ALA A 83 -4.57 10.50 -5.12
C ALA A 83 -3.32 10.95 -4.35
N TRP A 84 -2.41 10.02 -4.03
CA TRP A 84 -1.20 10.31 -3.24
C TRP A 84 -0.11 9.26 -3.51
N VAL A 85 1.17 9.66 -3.44
CA VAL A 85 2.34 8.79 -3.67
C VAL A 85 3.41 9.07 -2.63
N ALA A 86 3.84 8.05 -1.87
CA ALA A 86 4.80 8.21 -0.78
C ALA A 86 6.23 8.47 -1.28
N ASN A 87 6.76 7.55 -2.06
CA ASN A 87 8.17 7.47 -2.45
C ASN A 87 8.42 8.05 -3.85
N ARG A 88 7.82 9.20 -4.16
CA ARG A 88 7.88 9.84 -5.48
C ARG A 88 9.31 10.10 -5.98
N ASP A 89 10.23 10.39 -5.07
CA ASP A 89 11.64 10.69 -5.39
C ASP A 89 12.51 9.44 -5.53
N LYS A 90 12.11 8.34 -4.89
CA LYS A 90 12.89 7.11 -4.79
C LYS A 90 12.02 5.89 -5.11
N PRO A 91 11.90 5.50 -6.39
CA PRO A 91 11.10 4.35 -6.79
C PRO A 91 11.67 3.04 -6.25
N LEU A 92 10.79 2.06 -6.12
CA LEU A 92 11.11 0.66 -5.81
C LEU A 92 11.33 -0.12 -7.10
N SER A 93 12.15 -1.17 -7.02
CA SER A 93 12.40 -2.08 -8.15
C SER A 93 11.35 -3.19 -8.29
N ASN A 94 10.80 -3.69 -7.18
CA ASN A 94 9.84 -4.80 -7.19
C ASN A 94 8.97 -4.81 -5.91
N PRO A 95 7.62 -4.86 -6.01
CA PRO A 95 6.71 -4.95 -4.86
C PRO A 95 6.93 -6.19 -3.98
N SER A 96 7.31 -7.33 -4.55
CA SER A 96 7.51 -8.58 -3.81
C SER A 96 8.74 -8.55 -2.91
N SER A 97 9.71 -7.69 -3.22
CA SER A 97 10.87 -7.40 -2.36
C SER A 97 10.76 -6.03 -1.69
N SER A 98 9.53 -5.59 -1.44
CA SER A 98 9.24 -4.32 -0.77
C SER A 98 8.29 -4.54 0.40
N LEU A 99 8.46 -3.76 1.46
CA LEU A 99 7.66 -3.87 2.68
C LEU A 99 7.25 -2.49 3.17
N LEU A 100 5.95 -2.26 3.30
CA LEU A 100 5.43 -1.20 4.17
C LEU A 100 5.26 -1.78 5.57
N LYS A 101 5.81 -1.12 6.59
CA LYS A 101 5.77 -1.58 7.97
C LYS A 101 5.49 -0.43 8.93
N LEU A 102 4.57 -0.63 9.87
CA LEU A 102 4.51 0.22 11.06
C LEU A 102 5.45 -0.34 12.14
N THR A 103 6.51 0.40 12.45
CA THR A 103 7.50 -0.02 13.44
C THR A 103 6.92 -0.05 14.85
N THR A 104 7.61 -0.71 15.76
CA THR A 104 7.28 -0.71 17.19
C THR A 104 7.37 0.68 17.84
N THR A 105 8.11 1.59 17.21
CA THR A 105 8.23 3.01 17.59
C THR A 105 7.17 3.90 16.93
N GLY A 106 6.20 3.34 16.20
CA GLY A 106 5.11 4.08 15.57
C GLY A 106 5.49 4.77 14.26
N LYS A 107 6.65 4.49 13.68
CA LYS A 107 7.08 5.06 12.41
C LYS A 107 6.58 4.21 11.26
N LEU A 108 5.92 4.81 10.26
CA LEU A 108 5.58 4.10 9.04
C LEU A 108 6.78 4.12 8.10
N VAL A 109 7.29 2.94 7.72
CA VAL A 109 8.53 2.80 6.96
C VAL A 109 8.29 1.95 5.73
N LEU A 110 8.76 2.44 4.59
CA LEU A 110 8.82 1.71 3.33
C LEU A 110 10.25 1.22 3.10
N LEU A 111 10.40 -0.09 2.97
CA LEU A 111 11.67 -0.78 2.79
C LEU A 111 11.73 -1.45 1.42
N GLN A 112 12.91 -1.44 0.81
CA GLN A 112 13.27 -2.41 -0.22
C GLN A 112 14.19 -3.44 0.44
N THR A 113 13.88 -4.73 0.34
CA THR A 113 14.57 -5.80 1.07
C THR A 113 15.62 -6.54 0.25
N ALA A 114 15.63 -6.37 -1.07
CA ALA A 114 16.60 -6.99 -1.98
C ALA A 114 17.28 -5.92 -2.87
N PRO A 115 18.60 -6.06 -3.18
CA PRO A 115 19.51 -7.10 -2.68
C PRO A 115 19.90 -6.91 -1.20
N ASN A 116 19.72 -5.70 -0.66
CA ASN A 116 19.95 -5.35 0.74
C ASN A 116 18.75 -4.58 1.28
N THR A 117 18.53 -4.64 2.59
CA THR A 117 17.48 -3.84 3.24
C THR A 117 17.86 -2.36 3.23
N THR A 118 17.06 -1.54 2.57
CA THR A 118 17.23 -0.09 2.52
C THR A 118 15.92 0.62 2.82
N VAL A 119 16.00 1.72 3.56
CA VAL A 119 14.85 2.61 3.76
C VAL A 119 14.67 3.46 2.50
N ILE A 120 13.46 3.41 1.95
CA ILE A 120 13.07 4.11 0.73
C ILE A 120 12.30 5.38 1.07
N TRP A 121 11.39 5.27 2.04
CA TRP A 121 10.60 6.38 2.55
C TRP A 121 10.21 6.09 4.01
N SER A 122 9.97 7.13 4.79
CA SER A 122 9.41 6.98 6.13
C SER A 122 8.66 8.22 6.57
N SER A 123 7.59 8.06 7.35
CA SER A 123 6.95 9.16 8.08
C SER A 123 7.86 9.72 9.17
N GLU A 124 7.45 10.82 9.79
CA GLU A 124 7.97 11.28 11.07
C GLU A 124 7.69 10.24 12.18
N SER A 125 8.50 10.31 13.25
CA SER A 125 8.35 9.44 14.42
C SER A 125 7.07 9.77 15.19
N ALA A 126 6.38 8.74 15.67
CA ALA A 126 5.13 8.87 16.44
C ALA A 126 5.29 8.23 17.84
N SER A 127 4.17 7.77 18.39
CA SER A 127 4.12 7.00 19.65
C SER A 127 4.28 5.51 19.41
N SER A 128 4.82 4.80 20.41
CA SER A 128 4.83 3.34 20.41
C SER A 128 3.43 2.73 20.43
N ALA A 129 2.38 3.46 20.79
CA ALA A 129 0.99 3.01 20.76
C ALA A 129 0.28 3.23 19.40
N ALA A 130 0.98 3.73 18.38
CA ALA A 130 0.36 4.17 17.14
C ALA A 130 -0.17 3.01 16.26
N ILE A 131 -1.18 3.33 15.45
CA ILE A 131 -1.71 2.55 14.33
C ILE A 131 -1.75 3.43 13.08
N ALA A 132 -1.70 2.83 11.89
CA ALA A 132 -1.92 3.54 10.63
C ALA A 132 -3.29 3.18 10.05
N VAL A 133 -4.11 4.17 9.68
CA VAL A 133 -5.48 3.98 9.19
C VAL A 133 -5.70 4.76 7.90
N LEU A 134 -6.25 4.12 6.88
CA LEU A 134 -6.68 4.75 5.64
C LEU A 134 -8.16 5.17 5.74
N GLY A 135 -8.40 6.48 5.78
CA GLY A 135 -9.76 7.04 5.81
C GLY A 135 -10.48 6.96 4.46
N ASP A 136 -11.81 7.02 4.49
CA ASP A 136 -12.66 7.11 3.29
C ASP A 136 -12.64 8.49 2.61
N ASP A 137 -11.96 9.46 3.22
CA ASP A 137 -11.55 10.74 2.63
C ASP A 137 -10.23 10.63 1.85
N GLY A 138 -9.56 9.48 1.92
CA GLY A 138 -8.26 9.21 1.28
C GLY A 138 -7.07 9.63 2.13
N ASN A 139 -7.29 10.08 3.37
CA ASN A 139 -6.21 10.44 4.27
C ASN A 139 -5.65 9.19 4.95
N LEU A 140 -4.37 8.90 4.73
CA LEU A 140 -3.63 7.94 5.54
C LEU A 140 -3.10 8.62 6.79
N VAL A 141 -3.52 8.16 7.96
CA VAL A 141 -3.23 8.78 9.25
C VAL A 141 -2.50 7.82 10.18
N ILE A 142 -1.43 8.29 10.82
CA ILE A 142 -0.82 7.62 11.98
C ILE A 142 -1.37 8.30 13.23
N LYS A 143 -2.12 7.54 14.04
CA LYS A 143 -2.77 8.03 15.25
C LYS A 143 -2.60 7.08 16.42
N ASP A 144 -2.93 7.54 17.61
CA ASP A 144 -2.98 6.68 18.80
C ASP A 144 -3.98 5.53 18.59
N GLY A 145 -3.57 4.30 18.92
CA GLY A 145 -4.42 3.12 18.84
C GLY A 145 -5.46 3.03 19.94
N ASN A 146 -5.35 3.84 21.00
CA ASN A 146 -6.36 3.94 22.03
C ASN A 146 -7.57 4.75 21.53
N SER A 147 -8.74 4.11 21.45
CA SER A 147 -9.98 4.71 20.95
C SER A 147 -10.44 5.98 21.69
N SER A 148 -9.96 6.22 22.92
CA SER A 148 -10.25 7.45 23.66
C SER A 148 -9.34 8.63 23.30
N SER A 149 -8.24 8.40 22.59
CA SER A 149 -7.29 9.42 22.16
C SER A 149 -7.62 9.88 20.74
N GLN A 150 -7.67 11.19 20.53
CA GLN A 150 -7.82 11.79 19.20
C GLN A 150 -6.47 12.25 18.61
N THR A 151 -5.36 11.86 19.26
CA THR A 151 -4.02 12.31 18.88
C THR A 151 -3.64 11.75 17.52
N THR A 152 -3.42 12.65 16.56
CA THR A 152 -2.85 12.36 15.25
C THR A 152 -1.38 12.76 15.27
N TYR A 153 -0.49 11.83 14.92
CA TYR A 153 0.95 12.06 14.89
C TYR A 153 1.44 12.46 13.49
N TRP A 154 0.81 11.91 12.46
CA TRP A 154 1.17 12.15 11.07
C TRP A 154 -0.04 11.90 10.16
N GLN A 155 -0.12 12.63 9.04
CA GLN A 155 -1.15 12.39 8.04
C GLN A 155 -0.69 12.73 6.62
N SER A 156 -1.12 11.95 5.64
CA SER A 156 -0.78 12.16 4.22
C SER A 156 -1.24 13.51 3.68
N PHE A 157 -2.33 14.07 4.21
CA PHE A 157 -2.85 15.38 3.81
C PHE A 157 -1.91 16.55 4.13
N ASP A 158 -0.94 16.35 5.03
CA ASP A 158 0.10 17.34 5.31
C ASP A 158 1.27 17.28 4.32
N HIS A 159 1.32 16.24 3.49
CA HIS A 159 2.35 15.99 2.49
C HIS A 159 1.72 15.71 1.12
N PRO A 160 0.96 16.67 0.54
CA PRO A 160 0.28 16.44 -0.73
C PRO A 160 1.27 16.22 -1.88
N THR A 161 0.83 15.50 -2.91
CA THR A 161 1.59 15.29 -4.15
C THR A 161 1.10 16.23 -5.25
N ASN A 162 0.36 15.72 -6.23
CA ASN A 162 -0.16 16.45 -7.38
C ASN A 162 -1.68 16.67 -7.32
N THR A 163 -2.35 16.12 -6.30
CA THR A 163 -3.81 16.09 -6.19
C THR A 163 -4.24 16.73 -4.88
N TYR A 164 -5.28 17.56 -4.96
CA TYR A 164 -6.02 18.02 -3.78
C TYR A 164 -7.22 17.08 -3.55
N LEU A 165 -7.41 16.65 -2.30
CA LEU A 165 -8.57 15.88 -1.87
C LEU A 165 -9.48 16.71 -0.97
N PRO A 166 -10.81 16.51 -1.01
CA PRO A 166 -11.72 17.14 -0.06
C PRO A 166 -11.29 16.87 1.40
N GLY A 167 -11.26 17.92 2.22
CA GLY A 167 -10.80 17.86 3.61
C GLY A 167 -9.30 18.15 3.80
N ALA A 168 -8.48 18.08 2.74
CA ALA A 168 -7.10 18.52 2.78
C ALA A 168 -6.99 20.06 2.87
N LYS A 169 -5.83 20.54 3.33
CA LYS A 169 -5.51 21.97 3.42
C LYS A 169 -4.38 22.31 2.45
N LEU A 170 -4.42 23.50 1.86
CA LEU A 170 -3.31 24.08 1.10
C LEU A 170 -2.85 25.38 1.77
N GLY A 171 -1.59 25.73 1.57
CA GLY A 171 -0.94 26.90 2.15
C GLY A 171 -0.12 26.60 3.40
N TYR A 172 0.38 27.68 4.01
CA TYR A 172 1.27 27.61 5.15
C TYR A 172 0.50 27.59 6.48
N ASP A 173 0.75 26.56 7.27
CA ASP A 173 0.30 26.45 8.64
C ASP A 173 1.42 26.91 9.58
N LYS A 174 1.24 28.12 10.13
CA LYS A 174 2.23 28.75 11.02
C LYS A 174 2.42 27.99 12.34
N PHE A 175 1.40 27.30 12.82
CA PHE A 175 1.46 26.59 14.09
C PHE A 175 2.19 25.25 13.95
N ALA A 176 1.92 24.52 12.86
CA ALA A 176 2.59 23.26 12.56
C ALA A 176 3.95 23.45 11.85
N GLY A 177 4.22 24.63 11.29
CA GLY A 177 5.41 24.89 10.47
C GLY A 177 5.39 24.21 9.09
N ILE A 178 4.22 23.77 8.62
CA ILE A 178 4.07 22.98 7.40
C ILE A 178 3.56 23.86 6.25
N ASN A 179 4.26 23.86 5.11
CA ASN A 179 3.79 24.48 3.88
C ASN A 179 3.22 23.43 2.91
N ARG A 180 1.91 23.44 2.70
CA ARG A 180 1.22 22.47 1.84
C ARG A 180 0.98 23.05 0.46
N PHE A 181 1.64 22.51 -0.56
CA PHE A 181 1.46 22.93 -1.96
C PHE A 181 1.50 21.73 -2.88
N LEU A 182 0.84 21.85 -4.03
CA LEU A 182 0.81 20.78 -5.03
C LEU A 182 2.03 20.88 -5.93
N THR A 183 2.61 19.73 -6.23
CA THR A 183 3.70 19.56 -7.20
C THR A 183 3.30 18.49 -8.20
N SER A 184 3.24 18.87 -9.47
CA SER A 184 2.85 17.97 -10.56
C SER A 184 3.74 16.73 -10.61
N TRP A 185 3.26 15.72 -11.30
CA TRP A 185 4.14 14.66 -11.79
C TRP A 185 5.03 15.22 -12.90
N ARG A 186 6.18 14.57 -13.10
CA ARG A 186 7.11 14.93 -14.18
C ARG A 186 6.54 14.56 -15.54
N SER A 187 5.81 13.46 -15.63
CA SER A 187 5.04 13.03 -16.80
C SER A 187 3.89 12.10 -16.38
N SER A 188 3.09 11.59 -17.34
CA SER A 188 2.01 10.63 -17.05
C SER A 188 2.51 9.33 -16.41
N ASP A 189 3.76 8.94 -16.71
CA ASP A 189 4.35 7.66 -16.30
C ASP A 189 5.49 7.84 -15.26
N ASP A 190 5.74 9.08 -14.82
CA ASP A 190 6.77 9.41 -13.84
C ASP A 190 6.23 10.35 -12.74
N PRO A 191 5.91 9.81 -11.54
CA PRO A 191 5.33 10.56 -10.43
C PRO A 191 6.35 11.40 -9.66
N SER A 192 7.64 11.38 -10.05
CA SER A 192 8.65 12.26 -9.47
C SER A 192 8.23 13.74 -9.58
N PRO A 193 8.72 14.62 -8.68
CA PRO A 193 8.39 16.04 -8.72
C PRO A 193 8.65 16.69 -10.09
N GLY A 194 7.59 17.24 -10.68
CA GLY A 194 7.64 18.13 -11.84
C GLY A 194 7.53 19.60 -11.41
N PHE A 195 6.59 20.33 -12.00
CA PHE A 195 6.37 21.75 -11.69
C PHE A 195 5.55 21.93 -10.41
N SER A 196 5.96 22.89 -9.58
CA SER A 196 5.28 23.26 -8.34
C SER A 196 4.34 24.42 -8.57
N LEU A 197 3.10 24.33 -8.08
CA LEU A 197 2.22 25.49 -7.96
C LEU A 197 2.48 26.16 -6.60
N SER A 198 3.53 26.98 -6.53
CA SER A 198 3.74 27.89 -5.40
C SER A 198 3.16 29.26 -5.73
N ARG A 199 2.30 29.79 -4.85
CA ARG A 199 1.84 31.18 -4.92
C ARG A 199 2.85 32.11 -4.24
#